data_AF-A0A535J4I7-F1
#
_entry.id   AF-A0A535J4I7-F1
#
_cell.length_a   1.000
_cell.length_b   1.000
_cell.length_c   1.000
_cell.angle_alpha   90.00
_cell.angle_beta   90.00
_cell.angle_gamma   90.00
#
_symmetry.space_group_name_H-M   'P 1'
#
loop_
_entity.id
_entity.type
_entity.pdbx_description
1 polymer ?
#
loop_
_entity_poly.entity_id
_entity_poly.type
_entity_poly.pdbx_seq_one_letter_code
_entity_poly.pdbx_strand_id
1 'polypeptide(L)'
;MTFRRGIRRAGGHPRRRSRVRRASAGLSRVRAGAALGMLLAAGGMYGVAASPAFGVGPVIIRGIHYTDAVEVSGRLGIAPGTNLFALSTEPLAARLRELPTVAGADITIRLPDT
;
A
#
# COMPACT_ATOMS: atom_id res chain seq x y z
N MET A 1 -39.27 78.55 -9.50
CA MET A 1 -39.57 77.43 -8.60
C MET A 1 -39.57 76.12 -9.39
N THR A 2 -38.55 75.30 -9.13
CA THR A 2 -38.55 73.83 -9.13
C THR A 2 -38.91 73.06 -10.41
N PHE A 3 -37.92 72.89 -11.29
CA PHE A 3 -37.88 71.80 -12.28
C PHE A 3 -37.61 70.47 -11.57
N ARG A 4 -38.59 69.56 -11.53
CA ARG A 4 -38.44 68.21 -10.98
C ARG A 4 -37.79 67.30 -12.03
N ARG A 5 -36.46 67.17 -11.96
CA ARG A 5 -35.68 66.26 -12.82
C ARG A 5 -35.99 64.81 -12.44
N GLY A 6 -36.78 64.12 -13.25
CA GLY A 6 -37.03 62.69 -13.10
C GLY A 6 -35.74 61.91 -13.29
N ILE A 7 -35.19 61.37 -12.20
CA ILE A 7 -33.99 60.53 -12.22
C ILE A 7 -34.41 59.19 -12.84
N ARG A 8 -34.09 58.98 -14.13
CA ARG A 8 -34.22 57.67 -14.76
C ARG A 8 -33.20 56.75 -14.09
N ARG A 9 -33.68 55.85 -13.22
CA ARG A 9 -32.87 54.73 -12.73
C ARG A 9 -32.43 53.93 -13.96
N ALA A 10 -31.13 54.02 -14.28
CA ALA A 10 -30.53 53.16 -15.28
C ALA A 10 -30.84 51.71 -14.89
N GLY A 11 -31.64 51.03 -15.71
CA GLY A 11 -31.96 49.63 -15.54
C GLY A 11 -30.64 48.85 -15.49
N GLY A 12 -30.34 48.27 -14.33
CA GLY A 12 -29.14 47.46 -14.16
C GLY A 12 -29.17 46.32 -15.17
N HIS A 13 -28.17 46.27 -16.05
CA HIS A 13 -27.99 45.12 -16.91
C HIS A 13 -27.88 43.87 -16.03
N PRO A 14 -28.67 42.80 -16.28
CA PRO A 14 -28.49 41.57 -15.54
C PRO A 14 -27.08 41.07 -15.86
N ARG A 15 -26.18 41.18 -14.88
CA ARG A 15 -24.85 40.57 -14.96
C ARG A 15 -25.07 39.08 -15.18
N ARG A 16 -24.79 38.62 -16.39
CA ARG A 16 -24.89 37.21 -16.80
C ARG A 16 -23.92 36.44 -15.90
N ARG A 17 -24.43 35.90 -14.79
CA ARG A 17 -23.64 35.03 -13.90
C ARG A 17 -23.14 33.89 -14.76
N SER A 18 -21.83 33.85 -14.98
CA SER A 18 -21.16 32.68 -15.53
C SER A 18 -21.63 31.49 -14.70
N ARG A 19 -22.41 30.59 -15.31
CA ARG A 19 -22.75 29.33 -14.66
C ARG A 19 -21.41 28.63 -14.46
N VAL A 20 -20.95 28.56 -13.21
CA VAL A 20 -19.85 27.71 -12.83
C VAL A 20 -20.25 26.31 -13.27
N ARG A 21 -19.71 25.87 -14.42
CA ARG A 21 -19.84 24.49 -14.88
C ARG A 21 -19.15 23.68 -13.80
N ARG A 22 -19.95 23.11 -12.91
CA ARG A 22 -19.47 22.24 -11.84
C ARG A 22 -18.58 21.20 -12.50
N ALA A 23 -17.31 21.16 -12.10
CA ALA A 23 -16.31 20.22 -12.63
C ALA A 23 -16.64 18.75 -12.35
N SER A 24 -17.81 18.47 -11.76
CA SER A 24 -18.53 17.21 -11.78
C SER A 24 -19.11 16.92 -13.17
N ALA A 25 -18.31 17.03 -14.23
CA ALA A 25 -18.60 16.26 -15.43
C ALA A 25 -18.34 14.81 -15.03
N GLY A 26 -19.36 13.96 -15.12
CA GLY A 26 -19.29 12.54 -14.74
C GLY A 26 -18.08 11.84 -15.35
N LEU A 27 -17.73 10.68 -14.80
CA LEU A 27 -16.55 9.89 -15.17
C LEU A 27 -16.47 9.76 -16.71
N SER A 28 -15.63 10.59 -17.34
CA SER A 28 -15.42 10.51 -18.79
C SER A 28 -14.94 9.11 -19.13
N ARG A 29 -15.41 8.51 -20.24
CA ARG A 29 -14.99 7.17 -20.67
C ARG A 29 -13.47 7.00 -20.67
N VAL A 30 -12.74 8.08 -21.02
CA VAL A 30 -11.27 8.11 -20.98
C VAL A 30 -10.73 8.00 -19.55
N ARG A 31 -11.31 8.75 -18.60
CA ARG A 31 -10.92 8.68 -17.18
C ARG A 31 -11.30 7.34 -16.55
N ALA A 32 -12.46 6.80 -16.91
CA ALA A 32 -12.90 5.47 -16.48
C ALA A 32 -11.95 4.38 -17.00
N GLY A 33 -11.57 4.45 -18.28
CA GLY A 33 -10.61 3.54 -18.89
C GLY A 33 -9.21 3.65 -18.27
N ALA A 34 -8.73 4.88 -18.01
CA ALA A 34 -7.47 5.10 -17.32
C ALA A 34 -7.47 4.53 -15.89
N ALA A 35 -8.56 4.74 -15.13
CA ALA A 35 -8.71 4.18 -13.80
C ALA A 35 -8.74 2.64 -13.84
N LEU A 36 -9.45 2.04 -14.80
CA LEU A 36 -9.48 0.59 -14.99
C LEU A 36 -8.08 0.05 -15.33
N GLY A 37 -7.35 0.69 -16.24
CA GLY A 37 -5.99 0.30 -16.59
C GLY A 37 -5.04 0.36 -15.38
N MET A 38 -5.17 1.40 -14.55
CA MET A 38 -4.39 1.54 -13.32
C MET A 38 -4.71 0.43 -12.30
N LEU A 39 -5.99 0.06 -12.14
CA LEU A 39 -6.40 -1.05 -11.28
C LEU A 39 -5.90 -2.41 -11.79
N LEU A 40 -5.94 -2.65 -13.10
CA LEU A 40 -5.41 -3.88 -13.70
C LEU A 40 -3.90 -3.98 -13.50
N ALA A 41 -3.17 -2.88 -13.68
CA ALA A 41 -1.73 -2.85 -13.43
C ALA A 41 -1.40 -3.11 -11.95
N ALA A 42 -2.12 -2.47 -11.03
CA ALA A 42 -1.98 -2.69 -9.60
C ALA A 42 -2.30 -4.14 -9.21
N GLY A 43 -3.39 -4.69 -9.75
CA GLY A 43 -3.77 -6.09 -9.54
C GLY A 43 -2.75 -7.08 -10.11
N GLY A 44 -2.18 -6.80 -11.28
CA GLY A 44 -1.10 -7.59 -11.87
C GLY A 44 0.16 -7.57 -11.01
N MET A 45 0.59 -6.39 -10.56
CA MET A 45 1.72 -6.26 -9.63
C MET A 45 1.46 -7.00 -8.32
N TYR A 46 0.25 -6.88 -7.76
CA TYR A 46 -0.15 -7.60 -6.55
C TYR A 46 -0.15 -9.11 -6.78
N GLY A 47 -0.66 -9.60 -7.91
CA GLY A 47 -0.67 -11.02 -8.24
C GLY A 47 0.73 -11.61 -8.37
N VAL A 48 1.67 -10.87 -8.96
CA VAL A 48 3.08 -11.27 -9.01
C VAL A 48 3.69 -11.28 -7.61
N ALA A 49 3.50 -10.23 -6.82
CA ALA A 49 4.02 -10.16 -5.44
C ALA A 49 3.41 -11.23 -4.52
N ALA A 50 2.14 -11.57 -4.70
CA ALA A 50 1.43 -12.61 -3.97
C ALA A 50 1.71 -14.03 -4.49
N SER A 51 2.62 -14.18 -5.46
CA SER A 51 2.91 -15.47 -6.09
C SER A 51 3.42 -16.50 -5.07
N PRO A 52 2.99 -17.78 -5.17
CA PRO A 52 3.54 -18.88 -4.38
C PRO A 52 5.05 -19.07 -4.57
N ALA A 53 5.63 -18.54 -5.64
CA ALA A 53 7.07 -18.52 -5.88
C ALA A 53 7.86 -17.76 -4.80
N PHE A 54 7.19 -16.87 -4.04
CA PHE A 54 7.75 -16.13 -2.92
C PHE A 54 7.36 -16.72 -1.56
N GLY A 55 6.90 -17.97 -1.55
CA GLY A 55 6.65 -18.70 -0.32
C GLY A 55 7.94 -19.02 0.42
N VAL A 56 7.91 -18.99 1.75
CA VAL A 56 9.02 -19.42 2.62
C VAL A 56 9.38 -20.86 2.27
N GLY A 57 10.61 -21.03 1.78
CA GLY A 57 11.26 -22.29 1.47
C GLY A 57 12.23 -22.71 2.59
N PRO A 58 13.39 -23.31 2.25
CA PRO A 58 14.30 -23.85 3.25
C PRO A 58 14.98 -22.75 4.08
N VAL A 59 14.81 -22.79 5.40
CA VAL A 59 15.44 -21.84 6.34
C VAL A 59 16.91 -22.23 6.55
N ILE A 60 17.82 -21.33 6.15
CA ILE A 60 19.27 -21.52 6.32
C ILE A 60 19.71 -20.90 7.65
N ILE A 61 20.06 -21.74 8.62
CA ILE A 61 20.51 -21.29 9.95
C ILE A 61 22.04 -21.35 10.01
N ARG A 62 22.67 -20.26 10.47
CA ARG A 62 24.12 -20.14 10.63
C ARG A 62 24.46 -19.71 12.06
N GLY A 63 25.61 -20.13 12.57
CA GLY A 63 26.09 -19.76 13.91
C GLY A 63 25.44 -20.52 15.07
N ILE A 64 24.82 -21.66 14.79
CA ILE A 64 24.27 -22.56 15.81
C ILE A 64 25.39 -23.31 16.52
N HIS A 65 25.57 -23.02 17.81
CA HIS A 65 26.52 -23.71 18.68
C HIS A 65 25.84 -24.51 19.78
N TYR A 66 24.73 -24.00 20.32
CA TYR A 66 24.09 -24.55 21.52
C TYR A 66 22.60 -24.89 21.35
N THR A 67 21.95 -24.42 20.28
CA THR A 67 20.53 -24.67 19.99
C THR A 67 20.41 -25.41 18.67
N ASP A 68 19.59 -26.45 18.63
CA ASP A 68 19.35 -27.24 17.42
C ASP A 68 18.55 -26.42 16.38
N ALA A 69 18.89 -26.59 15.10
CA ALA A 69 18.17 -26.01 13.97
C ALA A 69 16.67 -26.37 13.96
N VAL A 70 16.31 -27.55 14.45
CA VAL A 70 14.91 -27.99 14.57
C VAL A 70 14.17 -27.20 15.64
N GLU A 71 14.82 -26.90 16.76
CA GLU A 71 14.21 -26.12 17.84
C GLU A 71 14.03 -24.65 17.42
N VAL A 72 15.03 -24.09 16.71
CA VAL A 72 14.95 -22.74 16.14
C VAL A 72 13.81 -22.64 15.12
N SER A 73 13.75 -23.54 14.15
CA SER A 73 12.69 -23.53 13.13
C SER A 73 11.29 -23.75 13.73
N GLY A 74 11.16 -24.62 14.74
CA GLY A 74 9.93 -24.78 15.51
C GLY A 74 9.52 -23.50 16.27
N ARG A 75 10.48 -22.75 16.82
CA ARG A 75 10.22 -21.46 17.49
C ARG A 75 9.81 -20.34 16.54
N LEU A 76 10.38 -20.31 15.33
CA LEU A 76 9.99 -19.35 14.30
C LEU A 76 8.51 -19.54 13.92
N GLY A 77 8.01 -20.77 13.93
CA GLY A 77 6.59 -21.07 13.73
C GLY A 77 6.04 -20.58 12.39
N ILE A 78 6.91 -20.41 11.39
CA ILE A 78 6.52 -19.95 10.05
C ILE A 78 5.92 -21.14 9.30
N ALA A 79 4.67 -20.99 8.87
CA ALA A 79 4.05 -22.00 8.02
C ALA A 79 4.77 -22.06 6.66
N PRO A 80 5.09 -23.26 6.14
CA PRO A 80 5.65 -23.40 4.80
C PRO A 80 4.78 -22.69 3.76
N GLY A 81 5.40 -22.00 2.81
CA GLY A 81 4.67 -21.26 1.77
C GLY A 81 4.08 -19.91 2.22
N THR A 82 4.36 -19.45 3.44
CA THR A 82 4.05 -18.06 3.85
C THR A 82 4.77 -17.07 2.92
N ASN A 83 4.07 -16.05 2.43
CA ASN A 83 4.67 -15.10 1.48
C ASN A 83 5.73 -14.22 2.17
N LEU A 84 6.95 -14.21 1.63
CA LEU A 84 8.08 -13.43 2.15
C LEU A 84 7.86 -11.91 2.12
N PHE A 85 7.08 -11.37 1.18
CA PHE A 85 6.74 -9.94 1.14
C PHE A 85 5.80 -9.52 2.26
N ALA A 86 5.02 -10.46 2.81
CA ALA A 86 4.13 -10.22 3.95
C ALA A 86 4.79 -10.58 5.30
N LEU A 87 6.00 -11.16 5.28
CA LEU A 87 6.68 -11.65 6.47
C LEU A 87 7.45 -10.51 7.16
N SER A 88 7.20 -10.32 8.45
CA SER A 88 7.93 -9.36 9.29
C SER A 88 9.09 -10.04 10.02
N THR A 89 10.33 -9.68 9.65
CA THR A 89 11.56 -10.28 10.20
C THR A 89 11.90 -9.80 11.61
N GLU A 90 11.58 -8.55 11.94
CA GLU A 90 11.86 -7.95 13.24
C GLU A 90 11.19 -8.69 14.43
N PRO A 91 9.87 -8.97 14.42
CA PRO A 91 9.24 -9.71 15.50
C PRO A 91 9.74 -11.17 15.58
N LEU A 92 10.14 -11.76 14.45
CA LEU A 92 10.76 -13.10 14.44
C LEU A 92 12.13 -13.07 15.15
N ALA A 93 12.95 -12.06 14.85
CA ALA A 93 14.24 -11.89 15.51
C ALA A 93 14.08 -11.59 17.01
N ALA A 94 13.06 -10.83 17.40
CA ALA A 94 12.73 -10.59 18.80
C ALA A 94 12.40 -11.88 19.55
N ARG A 95 11.55 -12.75 18.98
CA ARG A 95 11.23 -14.07 19.56
C ARG A 95 12.45 -14.96 19.74
N LEU A 96 13.41 -14.90 18.80
CA LEU A 96 14.65 -15.66 18.94
C LEU A 96 15.55 -15.12 20.06
N ARG A 97 15.55 -13.82 20.32
CA ARG A 97 16.31 -13.21 21.43
C ARG A 97 15.72 -13.52 22.82
N GLU A 98 14.47 -13.96 22.89
CA GLU A 98 13.88 -14.44 24.15
C GLU A 98 14.48 -15.79 24.58
N LEU A 99 15.17 -16.51 23.69
CA LEU A 99 15.87 -17.73 24.05
C LEU A 99 17.14 -17.39 24.83
N PRO A 100 17.32 -17.92 26.06
CA PRO A 100 18.49 -17.62 26.88
C PRO A 100 19.81 -18.09 26.24
N THR A 101 19.72 -19.04 25.31
CA THR A 101 20.86 -19.59 24.56
C THR A 101 21.27 -18.74 23.36
N VAL A 102 20.51 -17.71 23.00
CA VAL A 102 20.73 -16.86 21.82
C VAL A 102 21.26 -15.50 22.26
N ALA A 103 22.56 -15.26 22.05
CA ALA A 103 23.19 -13.96 22.34
C ALA A 103 22.75 -12.85 21.37
N GLY A 104 22.35 -13.22 20.15
CA GLY A 104 21.85 -12.30 19.13
C GLY A 104 21.26 -13.07 17.96
N ALA A 105 20.25 -12.48 17.33
CA ALA A 105 19.59 -13.02 16.13
C ALA A 105 19.47 -11.91 15.07
N ASP A 106 19.83 -12.26 13.84
CA ASP A 106 19.61 -11.43 12.65
C ASP A 106 18.89 -12.29 11.60
N ILE A 107 17.85 -11.73 10.98
CA ILE A 107 17.01 -12.44 10.01
C ILE A 107 16.96 -11.60 8.74
N THR A 108 17.44 -12.18 7.65
CA THR A 108 17.46 -11.56 6.32
C THR A 108 16.65 -12.42 5.36
N ILE A 109 15.92 -11.76 4.45
CA ILE A 109 15.16 -12.41 3.39
C ILE A 109 15.98 -12.36 2.10
N ARG A 110 16.20 -13.51 1.48
CA ARG A 110 16.76 -13.67 0.15
C ARG A 110 15.71 -14.27 -0.78
N LEU A 111 15.13 -13.39 -1.59
CA LEU A 111 14.27 -13.79 -2.70
C LEU A 111 15.02 -14.75 -3.65
N PRO A 112 14.33 -15.73 -4.23
CA PRO A 112 12.87 -15.88 -4.23
C PRO A 112 12.26 -16.57 -3.00
N ASP A 113 12.99 -17.42 -2.27
CA ASP A 113 12.40 -18.38 -1.34
C ASP A 113 13.14 -18.59 0.01
N THR A 114 14.19 -17.83 0.31
CA THR A 114 15.05 -18.05 1.51
C THR A 114 15.09 -16.88 2.49
#